data_AF-A0A0B2UMG4-F1
#
_entry.id   AF-A0A0B2UMG4-F1
#
_cell.length_a   1.000
_cell.length_b   1.000
_cell.length_c   1.000
_cell.angle_alpha   90.00
_cell.angle_beta   90.00
_cell.angle_gamma   90.00
#
_symmetry.space_group_name_H-M   'P 1'
#
loop_
_entity.id
_entity.type
_entity.pdbx_description
1 polymer ?
#
loop_
_entity_poly.entity_id
_entity_poly.type
_entity_poly.pdbx_seq_one_letter_code
_entity_poly.pdbx_strand_id
1 'polypeptide(L)'
;MRSFFMLLAAQILYNMQAMNCRKEAEDTHLNHDFDGVESLVPNNLNREILYEGFISIESVVFISEMNQFDLGMLEMFIKKTVLAVKSILVENPDAFYLFSDNSGIANESRNVGIDEKLAEALNERNKYFEKDKSMIAKNLWLDKYNALKTRIAGKDLNIHYEDQNKEYLKMMERLTNAKYQDDGVSRAIRREMFEFYKEKVPMSVSRVLDSRISLSIGGPIFAPGILISLLRQLDVPNKSEMTNEIVAKLLAPTEELITRMQKKSFPERKALVLDFLQSCLMRKESIFRDKIDKAFEERTKILELYLKNDKSPQDKLKAFDKLQEKEICSLQFVFKNIEEEDLVLRLDKLVIEAYTGILESGQAYAKDTLYELFKEV
;
A
#
# COMPACT_ATOMS: atom_id res chain seq x y z
N MET A 1 25.61 28.79 -0.33
CA MET A 1 24.40 29.62 -0.50
C MET A 1 23.94 29.83 -1.96
N ARG A 2 24.82 29.96 -2.97
CA ARG A 2 24.38 30.12 -4.39
C ARG A 2 23.84 28.85 -5.08
N SER A 3 24.08 27.65 -4.53
CA SER A 3 23.58 26.39 -5.11
C SER A 3 22.11 26.07 -4.74
N PHE A 4 21.61 26.60 -3.63
CA PHE A 4 20.22 26.39 -3.19
C PHE A 4 19.21 27.21 -4.01
N PHE A 5 19.59 28.42 -4.42
CA PHE A 5 18.75 29.29 -5.25
C PHE A 5 18.66 28.85 -6.73
N MET A 6 19.64 28.11 -7.26
CA MET A 6 19.53 27.54 -8.62
C MET A 6 18.63 26.30 -8.67
N LEU A 7 18.58 25.50 -7.60
CA LEU A 7 17.66 24.36 -7.48
C LEU A 7 16.19 24.81 -7.32
N LEU A 8 15.95 25.91 -6.60
CA LEU A 8 14.61 26.48 -6.44
C LEU A 8 14.10 27.15 -7.74
N ALA A 9 14.98 27.81 -8.49
CA ALA A 9 14.62 28.44 -9.77
C ALA A 9 14.35 27.40 -10.88
N ALA A 10 15.07 26.27 -10.89
CA ALA A 10 14.80 25.16 -11.81
C ALA A 10 13.45 24.46 -11.51
N GLN A 11 13.09 24.33 -10.23
CA GLN A 11 11.80 23.78 -9.79
C GLN A 11 10.61 24.69 -10.17
N ILE A 12 10.79 26.01 -10.08
CA ILE A 12 9.74 27.00 -10.43
C ILE A 12 9.54 27.09 -11.95
N LEU A 13 10.61 26.99 -12.75
CA LEU A 13 10.53 26.97 -14.22
C LEU A 13 9.88 25.68 -14.77
N TYR A 14 10.12 24.53 -14.12
CA TYR A 14 9.49 23.25 -14.47
C TYR A 14 7.97 23.27 -14.20
N ASN A 15 7.54 23.85 -13.07
CA ASN A 15 6.13 23.97 -12.69
C ASN A 15 5.33 24.94 -13.60
N MET A 16 5.99 25.91 -14.23
CA MET A 16 5.33 26.85 -15.15
C MET A 16 5.14 26.30 -16.56
N GLN A 17 5.96 25.34 -17.02
CA GLN A 17 5.77 24.69 -18.33
C GLN A 17 4.66 23.63 -18.31
N ALA A 18 4.41 22.96 -17.17
CA ALA A 18 3.38 21.93 -17.02
C ALA A 18 1.93 22.48 -16.96
N MET A 19 1.74 23.77 -16.68
CA MET A 19 0.41 24.40 -16.62
C MET A 19 -0.21 24.70 -17.99
N ASN A 20 0.57 24.74 -19.08
CA ASN A 20 0.06 25.12 -20.41
C ASN A 20 -0.50 23.96 -21.24
N CYS A 21 -0.42 22.70 -20.77
CA CYS A 21 -1.06 21.55 -21.44
C CYS A 21 -2.36 21.08 -20.78
N ARG A 22 -2.82 21.71 -19.69
CA ARG A 22 -3.99 21.27 -18.90
C ARG A 22 -5.35 21.82 -19.38
N LYS A 23 -5.40 22.64 -20.44
CA LYS A 23 -6.63 23.33 -20.84
C LYS A 23 -7.54 22.60 -21.84
N GLU A 24 -7.23 21.37 -22.27
CA GLU A 24 -8.05 20.65 -23.26
C GLU A 24 -8.50 19.24 -22.83
N ALA A 25 -8.29 18.85 -21.57
CA ALA A 25 -8.61 17.50 -21.07
C ALA A 25 -9.46 17.48 -19.78
N GLU A 26 -10.22 18.55 -19.51
CA GLU A 26 -11.15 18.61 -18.35
C GLU A 26 -12.52 17.98 -18.64
N ASP A 27 -12.81 17.57 -19.88
CA ASP A 27 -14.03 16.85 -20.19
C ASP A 27 -13.71 15.37 -20.47
N THR A 28 -14.15 14.51 -19.54
CA THR A 28 -14.25 13.04 -19.60
C THR A 28 -13.11 12.19 -19.00
N HIS A 29 -13.47 11.52 -17.90
CA HIS A 29 -12.87 10.33 -17.26
C HIS A 29 -11.60 10.49 -16.40
N LEU A 30 -11.78 10.14 -15.12
CA LEU A 30 -10.80 10.04 -14.04
C LEU A 30 -9.66 9.07 -14.37
N ASN A 31 -8.57 9.61 -14.92
CA ASN A 31 -7.21 9.08 -14.78
C ASN A 31 -6.58 9.65 -13.51
N HIS A 32 -5.86 8.83 -12.75
CA HIS A 32 -4.88 9.33 -11.78
C HIS A 32 -3.52 8.73 -12.09
N ASP A 33 -2.74 9.48 -12.87
CA ASP A 33 -1.30 9.33 -13.02
C ASP A 33 -0.60 9.70 -11.70
N PHE A 34 0.33 8.83 -11.32
CA PHE A 34 1.33 9.05 -10.29
C PHE A 34 2.47 9.87 -10.89
N ASP A 35 2.56 11.15 -10.54
CA ASP A 35 3.84 11.82 -10.28
C ASP A 35 3.61 13.22 -9.65
N GLY A 36 4.22 13.42 -8.48
CA GLY A 36 4.09 14.63 -7.65
C GLY A 36 3.88 14.29 -6.18
N VAL A 37 4.97 14.01 -5.46
CA VAL A 37 4.95 13.67 -4.04
C VAL A 37 4.70 14.94 -3.19
N GLU A 38 3.49 15.46 -3.27
CA GLU A 38 2.89 16.36 -2.27
C GLU A 38 1.56 15.72 -1.82
N SER A 39 1.52 15.28 -0.55
CA SER A 39 0.34 14.82 0.22
C SER A 39 -0.53 13.71 -0.39
N LEU A 40 -0.02 12.48 -0.49
CA LEU A 40 -0.77 11.28 -0.94
C LEU A 40 -1.42 10.46 0.20
N VAL A 41 -1.56 11.00 1.41
CA VAL A 41 -2.34 10.31 2.46
C VAL A 41 -3.83 10.47 2.12
N PRO A 42 -4.61 9.38 1.93
CA PRO A 42 -6.05 9.47 1.72
C PRO A 42 -6.70 10.18 2.91
N ASN A 43 -7.51 11.21 2.65
CA ASN A 43 -8.05 12.12 3.67
C ASN A 43 -9.24 11.52 4.45
N ASN A 44 -9.03 10.50 5.29
CA ASN A 44 -10.02 10.15 6.32
C ASN A 44 -9.84 11.07 7.53
N LEU A 45 -10.55 12.21 7.53
CA LEU A 45 -10.44 13.26 8.54
C LEU A 45 -10.82 12.80 9.95
N ASN A 46 -11.82 11.92 10.12
CA ASN A 46 -12.22 11.43 11.45
C ASN A 46 -11.08 10.65 12.10
N ARG A 47 -10.54 9.66 11.37
CA ARG A 47 -9.39 8.87 11.83
C ARG A 47 -8.16 9.74 12.07
N GLU A 48 -7.89 10.70 11.19
CA GLU A 48 -6.75 11.61 11.33
C GLU A 48 -6.85 12.48 12.61
N ILE A 49 -8.03 13.00 12.93
CA ILE A 49 -8.26 13.76 14.17
C ILE A 49 -8.05 12.84 15.39
N LEU A 50 -8.62 11.64 15.36
CA LEU A 50 -8.58 10.69 16.48
C LEU A 50 -7.16 10.20 16.81
N TYR A 51 -6.30 10.00 15.81
CA TYR A 51 -4.99 9.35 15.99
C TYR A 51 -3.78 10.29 15.82
N GLU A 52 -3.96 11.48 15.22
CA GLU A 52 -2.89 12.46 15.03
C GLU A 52 -3.20 13.86 15.57
N GLY A 53 -4.44 14.14 16.00
CA GLY A 53 -4.82 15.44 16.54
C GLY A 53 -4.07 15.82 17.81
N PHE A 54 -3.89 14.86 18.72
CA PHE A 54 -3.25 15.09 20.02
C PHE A 54 -1.72 15.17 19.94
N ILE A 55 -1.12 14.28 19.15
CA ILE A 55 0.30 14.19 18.82
C ILE A 55 0.41 13.50 17.46
N SER A 56 1.23 14.02 16.54
CA SER A 56 1.34 13.45 15.19
C SER A 56 2.14 12.15 15.19
N ILE A 57 1.92 11.28 14.20
CA ILE A 57 2.68 10.02 14.06
C ILE A 57 4.17 10.31 13.96
N GLU A 58 4.56 11.34 13.20
CA GLU A 58 5.95 11.77 13.04
C GLU A 58 6.59 12.19 14.37
N SER A 59 5.85 12.93 15.21
CA SER A 59 6.30 13.30 16.56
C SER A 59 6.48 12.08 17.46
N VAL A 60 5.57 11.10 17.41
CA VAL A 60 5.70 9.87 18.21
C VAL A 60 6.91 9.07 17.76
N VAL A 61 7.13 8.91 16.45
CA VAL A 61 8.32 8.22 15.90
C VAL A 61 9.60 8.91 16.37
N PHE A 62 9.66 10.25 16.30
CA PHE A 62 10.82 11.01 16.75
C PHE A 62 11.07 10.87 18.26
N ILE A 63 10.03 11.01 19.09
CA ILE A 63 10.12 10.86 20.55
C ILE A 63 10.60 9.46 20.92
N SER A 64 10.00 8.44 20.28
CA SER A 64 10.33 7.04 20.49
C SER A 64 11.81 6.78 20.21
N GLU A 65 12.35 7.36 19.14
CA GLU A 65 13.77 7.23 18.81
C GLU A 65 14.67 7.98 19.80
N MET A 66 14.40 9.26 20.02
CA MET A 66 15.21 10.12 20.88
C MET A 66 15.28 9.58 22.33
N ASN A 67 14.21 8.96 22.81
CA ASN A 67 14.12 8.41 24.16
C ASN A 67 14.38 6.89 24.21
N GLN A 68 14.77 6.27 23.09
CA GLN A 68 15.07 4.84 22.98
C GLN A 68 13.96 3.94 23.55
N PHE A 69 12.71 4.20 23.18
CA PHE A 69 11.60 3.36 23.61
C PHE A 69 11.78 1.93 23.07
N ASP A 70 11.65 0.96 23.97
CA ASP A 70 11.28 -0.39 23.58
C ASP A 70 9.77 -0.46 23.22
N LEU A 71 9.34 -1.60 22.69
CA LEU A 71 7.95 -1.79 22.27
C LEU A 71 6.96 -1.61 23.43
N GLY A 72 7.32 -2.00 24.66
CA GLY A 72 6.46 -1.85 25.83
C GLY A 72 6.32 -0.38 26.26
N MET A 73 7.41 0.39 26.20
CA MET A 73 7.39 1.83 26.46
C MET A 73 6.56 2.58 25.41
N LEU A 74 6.73 2.23 24.13
CA LEU A 74 5.95 2.81 23.03
C LEU A 74 4.45 2.55 23.21
N GLU A 75 4.07 1.29 23.48
CA GLU A 75 2.68 0.92 23.70
C GLU A 75 2.09 1.66 24.91
N MET A 76 2.83 1.71 26.03
CA MET A 76 2.39 2.43 27.23
C MET A 76 2.22 3.94 26.96
N PHE A 77 3.16 4.54 26.23
CA PHE A 77 3.08 5.96 25.86
C PHE A 77 1.83 6.23 25.01
N ILE A 78 1.60 5.44 23.95
CA ILE A 78 0.43 5.56 23.07
C ILE A 78 -0.88 5.39 23.85
N LYS A 79 -0.94 4.40 24.76
CA LYS A 79 -2.12 4.15 25.60
C LYS A 79 -2.45 5.33 26.52
N LYS A 80 -1.43 5.93 27.14
CA LYS A 80 -1.58 7.08 28.07
C LYS A 80 -1.81 8.41 27.37
N THR A 81 -1.55 8.49 26.06
CA THR A 81 -1.69 9.72 25.28
C THR A 81 -2.77 9.58 24.22
N VAL A 82 -2.40 9.10 23.03
CA VAL A 82 -3.28 9.01 21.85
C VAL A 82 -4.60 8.30 22.15
N LEU A 83 -4.55 7.10 22.75
CA LEU A 83 -5.78 6.31 22.95
C LEU A 83 -6.66 6.84 24.10
N ALA A 84 -6.04 7.42 25.13
CA ALA A 84 -6.76 8.10 26.21
C ALA A 84 -7.54 9.30 25.64
N VAL A 85 -6.86 10.15 24.88
CA VAL A 85 -7.44 11.37 24.31
C VAL A 85 -8.46 11.07 23.21
N LYS A 86 -8.25 10.00 22.43
CA LYS A 86 -9.24 9.51 21.46
C LYS A 86 -10.61 9.28 22.11
N SER A 87 -10.64 8.69 23.30
CA SER A 87 -11.90 8.43 24.02
C SER A 87 -12.59 9.73 24.42
N ILE A 88 -11.80 10.73 24.84
CA ILE A 88 -12.28 12.08 25.20
C ILE A 88 -12.84 12.80 23.97
N LEU A 89 -12.18 12.71 22.80
CA LEU A 89 -12.64 13.36 21.57
C LEU A 89 -13.99 12.84 21.06
N VAL A 90 -14.29 11.57 21.31
CA VAL A 90 -15.60 10.98 20.95
C VAL A 90 -16.71 11.50 21.85
N GLU A 91 -16.43 11.71 23.14
CA GLU A 91 -17.40 12.23 24.11
C GLU A 91 -17.56 13.77 24.02
N ASN A 92 -16.45 14.47 23.76
CA ASN A 92 -16.37 15.92 23.69
C ASN A 92 -15.41 16.35 22.56
N PRO A 93 -15.92 16.52 21.32
CA PRO A 93 -15.10 16.94 20.18
C PRO A 93 -14.38 18.29 20.36
N ASP A 94 -14.94 19.20 21.17
CA ASP A 94 -14.35 20.52 21.44
C ASP A 94 -13.03 20.43 22.23
N ALA A 95 -12.77 19.29 22.89
CA ALA A 95 -11.50 19.02 23.54
C ALA A 95 -10.30 19.12 22.58
N PHE A 96 -10.52 18.96 21.26
CA PHE A 96 -9.49 19.17 20.24
C PHE A 96 -8.79 20.52 20.37
N TYR A 97 -9.54 21.59 20.65
CA TYR A 97 -8.97 22.95 20.72
C TYR A 97 -8.11 23.18 21.96
N LEU A 98 -8.20 22.29 22.96
CA LEU A 98 -7.39 22.33 24.17
C LEU A 98 -6.00 21.72 23.96
N PHE A 99 -5.75 21.00 22.87
CA PHE A 99 -4.47 20.31 22.65
C PHE A 99 -3.29 21.27 22.48
N SER A 100 -3.54 22.48 21.96
CA SER A 100 -2.52 23.53 21.84
C SER A 100 -2.07 24.11 23.17
N ASP A 101 -2.77 23.81 24.27
CA ASP A 101 -2.37 24.29 25.58
C ASP A 101 -1.06 23.61 26.00
N ASN A 102 0.00 24.42 26.04
CA ASN A 102 1.34 24.03 26.47
C ASN A 102 1.60 24.45 27.92
N SER A 103 0.65 25.12 28.58
CA SER A 103 0.77 25.41 30.00
C SER A 103 0.58 24.08 30.74
N GLY A 104 1.58 23.67 31.52
CA GLY A 104 1.45 22.50 32.38
C GLY A 104 0.19 22.67 33.22
N ILE A 105 -0.82 21.83 32.97
CA ILE A 105 -2.11 21.84 33.66
C ILE A 105 -1.91 21.23 35.05
N ALA A 106 -1.04 21.84 35.84
CA ALA A 106 -0.76 21.41 37.19
C ALA A 106 -1.61 22.17 38.22
N ASN A 107 -2.21 23.32 37.89
CA ASN A 107 -2.95 24.10 38.89
C ASN A 107 -4.22 24.86 38.44
N GLU A 108 -4.53 24.99 37.15
CA GLU A 108 -5.73 25.74 36.69
C GLU A 108 -6.93 24.86 36.26
N SER A 109 -6.77 23.52 36.21
CA SER A 109 -7.82 22.58 35.75
C SER A 109 -9.06 22.50 36.63
N ARG A 110 -9.01 22.92 37.90
CA ARG A 110 -10.20 22.87 38.77
C ARG A 110 -11.26 23.91 38.41
N ASN A 111 -10.92 24.92 37.61
CA ASN A 111 -11.85 26.00 37.23
C ASN A 111 -12.34 25.94 35.77
N VAL A 112 -11.82 25.02 34.93
CA VAL A 112 -12.11 24.98 33.48
C VAL A 112 -12.83 23.69 33.03
N GLY A 113 -13.06 22.72 33.93
CA GLY A 113 -13.79 21.49 33.57
C GLY A 113 -13.02 20.57 32.62
N ILE A 114 -11.69 20.62 32.65
CA ILE A 114 -10.81 19.75 31.86
C ILE A 114 -10.84 18.35 32.49
N ASP A 115 -11.16 17.33 31.69
CA ASP A 115 -11.11 15.92 32.08
C ASP A 115 -9.73 15.58 32.66
N GLU A 116 -9.69 14.96 33.85
CA GLU A 116 -8.46 14.52 34.52
C GLU A 116 -7.57 13.69 33.59
N LYS A 117 -8.17 12.85 32.74
CA LYS A 117 -7.46 12.06 31.73
C LYS A 117 -6.80 12.92 30.66
N LEU A 118 -7.43 14.02 30.25
CA LEU A 118 -6.83 14.95 29.29
C LEU A 118 -5.63 15.67 29.90
N ALA A 119 -5.75 16.10 31.17
CA ALA A 119 -4.64 16.72 31.89
C ALA A 119 -3.45 15.75 32.06
N GLU A 120 -3.71 14.49 32.41
CA GLU A 120 -2.69 13.44 32.49
C GLU A 120 -2.00 13.21 31.13
N ALA A 121 -2.78 13.07 30.05
CA ALA A 121 -2.24 12.88 28.72
C ALA A 121 -1.38 14.07 28.27
N LEU A 122 -1.82 15.31 28.54
CA LEU A 122 -1.08 16.54 28.23
C LEU A 122 0.24 16.60 28.99
N ASN A 123 0.23 16.27 30.28
CA ASN A 123 1.44 16.22 31.10
C ASN A 123 2.43 15.18 30.56
N GLU A 124 1.96 13.97 30.20
CA GLU A 124 2.84 12.94 29.65
C GLU A 124 3.42 13.35 28.29
N ARG A 125 2.61 13.93 27.39
CA ARG A 125 3.08 14.45 26.09
C ARG A 125 4.13 15.56 26.27
N ASN A 126 3.81 16.56 27.08
CA ASN A 126 4.66 17.74 27.27
C ASN A 126 5.99 17.36 27.93
N LYS A 127 5.99 16.41 28.87
CA LYS A 127 7.22 15.82 29.44
C LYS A 127 8.19 15.30 28.38
N TYR A 128 7.71 14.71 27.27
CA TYR A 128 8.60 14.27 26.19
C TYR A 128 9.00 15.41 25.25
N PHE A 129 8.12 16.38 24.99
CA PHE A 129 8.50 17.59 24.26
C PHE A 129 9.57 18.41 24.99
N GLU A 130 9.50 18.52 26.31
CA GLU A 130 10.48 19.26 27.12
C GLU A 130 11.86 18.58 27.16
N LYS A 131 11.91 17.25 27.04
CA LYS A 131 13.17 16.52 26.91
C LYS A 131 13.86 16.81 25.56
N ASP A 132 13.08 17.05 24.51
CA ASP A 132 13.57 17.40 23.18
C ASP A 132 14.03 18.86 23.11
N LYS A 133 15.31 19.08 23.39
CA LYS A 133 15.94 20.41 23.27
C LYS A 133 15.90 20.99 21.85
N SER A 134 15.77 20.16 20.82
CA SER A 134 15.72 20.59 19.42
C SER A 134 14.34 21.09 19.01
N MET A 135 13.30 20.82 19.83
CA MET A 135 11.90 21.13 19.56
C MET A 135 11.33 20.47 18.28
N ILE A 136 12.04 19.52 17.67
CA ILE A 136 11.61 18.86 16.43
C ILE A 136 10.29 18.13 16.66
N ALA A 137 10.17 17.33 17.72
CA ALA A 137 8.94 16.60 18.04
C ALA A 137 7.75 17.53 18.19
N LYS A 138 7.96 18.66 18.89
CA LYS A 138 6.93 19.65 19.14
C LYS A 138 6.51 20.36 17.85
N ASN A 139 7.47 20.73 16.99
CA ASN A 139 7.19 21.42 15.73
C ASN A 139 6.42 20.50 14.76
N LEU A 140 6.83 19.23 14.63
CA LEU A 140 6.11 18.24 13.82
C LEU A 140 4.64 18.08 14.24
N TRP A 141 4.38 18.14 15.55
CA TRP A 141 3.02 18.10 16.06
C TRP A 141 2.27 19.41 15.79
N LEU A 142 2.89 20.57 16.05
CA LEU A 142 2.26 21.88 15.78
C LEU A 142 1.84 22.01 14.32
N ASP A 143 2.71 21.62 13.39
CA ASP A 143 2.45 21.70 11.96
C ASP A 143 1.21 20.85 11.60
N LYS A 144 1.17 19.61 12.09
CA LYS A 144 0.02 18.71 11.89
C LYS A 144 -1.25 19.24 12.54
N TYR A 145 -1.18 19.69 13.80
CA TYR A 145 -2.31 20.24 14.53
C TYR A 145 -2.89 21.47 13.84
N ASN A 146 -2.03 22.39 13.39
CA ASN A 146 -2.47 23.59 12.67
C ASN A 146 -3.10 23.25 11.31
N ALA A 147 -2.56 22.26 10.60
CA ALA A 147 -3.15 21.76 9.35
C ALA A 147 -4.55 21.17 9.59
N LEU A 148 -4.70 20.34 10.62
CA LEU A 148 -6.00 19.78 11.03
C LEU A 148 -6.97 20.87 11.47
N LYS A 149 -6.54 21.77 12.36
CA LYS A 149 -7.32 22.91 12.87
C LYS A 149 -7.86 23.78 11.73
N THR A 150 -7.05 24.02 10.70
CA THR A 150 -7.47 24.77 9.51
C THR A 150 -8.54 24.02 8.72
N ARG A 151 -8.43 22.70 8.56
CA ARG A 151 -9.39 21.87 7.81
C ARG A 151 -10.75 21.73 8.50
N ILE A 152 -10.78 21.84 9.82
CA ILE A 152 -12.01 21.74 10.64
C ILE A 152 -12.59 23.12 11.02
N ALA A 153 -11.90 24.22 10.71
CA ALA A 153 -12.33 25.55 11.09
C ALA A 153 -13.74 25.85 10.53
N GLY A 154 -14.65 26.28 11.41
CA GLY A 154 -16.04 26.61 11.04
C GLY A 154 -16.92 25.41 10.68
N LYS A 155 -16.51 24.19 11.03
CA LYS A 155 -17.29 22.96 10.85
C LYS A 155 -17.68 22.38 12.20
N ASP A 156 -18.90 21.85 12.29
CA ASP A 156 -19.29 20.99 13.41
C ASP A 156 -18.45 19.71 13.37
N LEU A 157 -17.67 19.49 14.42
CA LEU A 157 -16.83 18.31 14.57
C LEU A 157 -17.69 17.10 14.93
N ASN A 158 -18.24 16.41 13.92
CA ASN A 158 -18.90 15.13 14.12
C ASN A 158 -17.85 13.99 14.20
N ILE A 159 -17.17 13.92 15.33
CA ILE A 159 -16.20 12.86 15.62
C ILE A 159 -16.97 11.63 16.09
N HIS A 160 -16.78 10.50 15.40
CA HIS A 160 -17.37 9.23 15.78
C HIS A 160 -16.31 8.19 16.09
N TYR A 161 -16.65 7.27 16.98
CA TYR A 161 -15.75 6.22 17.40
C TYR A 161 -15.38 5.29 16.23
N GLU A 162 -14.07 5.08 16.04
CA GLU A 162 -13.51 4.07 15.12
C GLU A 162 -12.56 3.15 15.88
N ASP A 163 -12.86 1.86 16.00
CA ASP A 163 -11.94 0.90 16.61
C ASP A 163 -10.83 0.49 15.63
N GLN A 164 -9.73 1.25 15.66
CA GLN A 164 -8.50 0.98 14.91
C GLN A 164 -7.29 0.96 15.86
N ASN A 165 -7.52 0.79 17.16
CA ASN A 165 -6.46 0.88 18.19
C ASN A 165 -5.37 -0.17 17.98
N LYS A 166 -5.78 -1.41 17.69
CA LYS A 166 -4.86 -2.52 17.43
C LYS A 166 -4.00 -2.27 16.20
N GLU A 167 -4.61 -1.79 15.11
CA GLU A 167 -3.88 -1.51 13.87
C GLU A 167 -2.96 -0.30 14.02
N TYR A 168 -3.39 0.74 14.75
CA TYR A 168 -2.54 1.88 15.07
C TYR A 168 -1.30 1.46 15.87
N LEU A 169 -1.45 0.61 16.90
CA LEU A 169 -0.32 0.10 17.67
C LEU A 169 0.64 -0.71 16.78
N LYS A 170 0.13 -1.67 16.00
CA LYS A 170 0.94 -2.42 15.02
C LYS A 170 1.69 -1.50 14.06
N MET A 171 1.02 -0.46 13.55
CA MET A 171 1.62 0.54 12.67
C MET A 171 2.79 1.25 13.36
N MET A 172 2.59 1.73 14.60
CA MET A 172 3.64 2.41 15.36
C MET A 172 4.83 1.49 15.70
N GLU A 173 4.58 0.22 15.99
CA GLU A 173 5.63 -0.80 16.16
C GLU A 173 6.43 -0.99 14.87
N ARG A 174 5.76 -1.14 13.72
CA ARG A 174 6.43 -1.25 12.41
C ARG A 174 7.27 -0.02 12.08
N LEU A 175 6.73 1.18 12.31
CA LEU A 175 7.45 2.44 12.08
C LEU A 175 8.67 2.58 12.96
N THR A 176 8.56 2.19 14.23
CA THR A 176 9.71 2.20 15.15
C THR A 176 10.74 1.14 14.74
N ASN A 177 10.36 0.03 14.12
CA ASN A 177 11.32 -0.97 13.62
C ASN A 177 11.88 -0.64 12.21
N ALA A 178 11.24 0.26 11.46
CA ALA A 178 11.59 0.58 10.07
C ALA A 178 12.95 1.30 9.90
N LYS A 179 13.60 1.71 10.99
CA LYS A 179 14.92 2.38 10.99
C LYS A 179 16.02 1.58 10.27
N TYR A 180 15.87 0.26 10.18
CA TYR A 180 16.83 -0.64 9.53
C TYR A 180 16.43 -1.06 8.12
N GLN A 181 15.37 -0.48 7.55
CA GLN A 181 14.88 -0.83 6.22
C GLN A 181 15.52 0.05 5.12
N ASP A 182 15.73 -0.54 3.94
CA ASP A 182 16.41 0.08 2.79
C ASP A 182 15.76 1.36 2.26
N ASP A 183 14.49 1.59 2.58
CA ASP A 183 13.69 2.71 2.08
C ASP A 183 13.67 3.94 3.00
N GLY A 184 14.13 3.81 4.24
CA GLY A 184 14.22 4.90 5.20
C GLY A 184 12.88 5.35 5.81
N VAL A 185 12.96 5.95 7.00
CA VAL A 185 11.80 6.22 7.88
C VAL A 185 10.70 7.05 7.21
N SER A 186 11.03 8.08 6.43
CA SER A 186 10.03 8.93 5.76
C SER A 186 9.20 8.20 4.69
N ARG A 187 9.75 7.15 4.05
CA ARG A 187 8.97 6.31 3.12
C ARG A 187 8.09 5.33 3.89
N ALA A 188 8.61 4.76 4.99
CA ALA A 188 7.84 3.90 5.87
C ALA A 188 6.62 4.64 6.47
N ILE A 189 6.82 5.84 7.03
CA ILE A 189 5.73 6.69 7.57
C ILE A 189 4.63 6.90 6.53
N ARG A 190 4.98 7.33 5.32
CA ARG A 190 3.99 7.59 4.26
C ARG A 190 3.21 6.33 3.85
N ARG A 191 3.89 5.19 3.74
CA ARG A 191 3.27 3.91 3.37
C ARG A 191 2.29 3.44 4.45
N GLU A 192 2.73 3.46 5.70
CA GLU A 192 1.93 3.04 6.85
C GLU A 192 0.71 3.94 7.04
N MET A 193 0.89 5.26 6.93
CA MET A 193 -0.23 6.21 6.98
C MET A 193 -1.21 6.00 5.83
N PHE A 194 -0.72 5.77 4.60
CA PHE A 194 -1.58 5.49 3.45
C PHE A 194 -2.50 4.30 3.73
N GLU A 195 -1.93 3.18 4.21
CA GLU A 195 -2.71 1.99 4.52
C GLU A 195 -3.65 2.19 5.72
N PHE A 196 -3.18 2.90 6.76
CA PHE A 196 -3.97 3.15 7.95
C PHE A 196 -5.18 4.07 7.69
N TYR A 197 -5.06 5.07 6.82
CA TYR A 197 -6.14 6.02 6.52
C TYR A 197 -7.03 5.64 5.35
N LYS A 198 -6.61 4.67 4.55
CA LYS A 198 -7.37 4.23 3.39
C LYS A 198 -8.74 3.68 3.82
N GLU A 199 -9.78 4.04 3.06
CA GLU A 199 -11.06 3.35 3.10
C GLU A 199 -10.94 2.00 2.39
N LYS A 200 -11.22 0.92 3.13
CA LYS A 200 -11.18 -0.43 2.59
C LYS A 200 -12.52 -0.77 1.96
N VAL A 201 -12.48 -1.25 0.71
CA VAL A 201 -13.64 -1.83 0.06
C VAL A 201 -13.70 -3.32 0.43
N PRO A 202 -14.77 -3.83 1.04
CA PRO A 202 -14.90 -5.24 1.37
C PRO A 202 -14.75 -6.11 0.11
N MET A 203 -13.97 -7.18 0.23
CA MET A 203 -13.72 -8.12 -0.86
C MET A 203 -14.37 -9.46 -0.53
N SER A 204 -14.97 -10.11 -1.54
CA SER A 204 -15.47 -11.48 -1.35
C SER A 204 -14.30 -12.46 -1.26
N VAL A 205 -14.42 -13.44 -0.37
CA VAL A 205 -13.41 -14.49 -0.16
C VAL A 205 -13.04 -15.19 -1.47
N SER A 206 -14.03 -15.48 -2.32
CA SER A 206 -13.79 -16.10 -3.63
C SER A 206 -12.92 -15.24 -4.54
N ARG A 207 -13.18 -13.93 -4.60
CA ARG A 207 -12.43 -13.01 -5.46
C ARG A 207 -11.01 -12.81 -4.97
N VAL A 208 -10.81 -12.79 -3.64
CA VAL A 208 -9.47 -12.77 -3.04
C VAL A 208 -8.71 -14.03 -3.40
N LEU A 209 -9.32 -15.21 -3.22
CA LEU A 209 -8.72 -16.50 -3.56
C LEU A 209 -8.34 -16.59 -5.04
N ASP A 210 -9.26 -16.27 -5.94
CA ASP A 210 -9.02 -16.27 -7.39
C ASP A 210 -7.85 -15.36 -7.77
N SER A 211 -7.77 -14.17 -7.15
CA SER A 211 -6.69 -13.21 -7.41
C SER A 211 -5.34 -13.66 -6.87
N ARG A 212 -5.32 -14.30 -5.69
CA ARG A 212 -4.11 -14.91 -5.12
C ARG A 212 -3.56 -16.00 -6.02
N ILE A 213 -4.43 -16.90 -6.48
CA ILE A 213 -4.08 -17.98 -7.39
C ILE A 213 -3.56 -17.37 -8.69
N SER A 214 -4.33 -16.47 -9.33
CA SER A 214 -3.98 -15.82 -10.59
C SER A 214 -2.61 -15.15 -10.50
N LEU A 215 -2.36 -14.30 -9.49
CA LEU A 215 -1.05 -13.66 -9.30
C LEU A 215 0.07 -14.70 -9.10
N SER A 216 -0.17 -15.71 -8.27
CA SER A 216 0.83 -16.73 -7.94
C SER A 216 1.27 -17.56 -9.16
N ILE A 217 0.35 -17.84 -10.10
CA ILE A 217 0.63 -18.61 -11.31
C ILE A 217 0.94 -17.74 -12.55
N GLY A 218 1.36 -16.50 -12.34
CA GLY A 218 1.83 -15.62 -13.42
C GLY A 218 0.71 -14.97 -14.25
N GLY A 219 -0.50 -14.90 -13.71
CA GLY A 219 -1.67 -14.31 -14.37
C GLY A 219 -1.49 -12.89 -14.90
N PRO A 220 -0.74 -11.97 -14.23
CA PRO A 220 -0.39 -10.66 -14.78
C PRO A 220 0.47 -10.68 -16.05
N ILE A 221 1.22 -11.74 -16.28
CA ILE A 221 2.00 -11.93 -17.52
C ILE A 221 1.11 -12.59 -18.56
N PHE A 222 0.46 -13.68 -18.19
CA PHE A 222 -0.40 -14.45 -19.09
C PHE A 222 -1.59 -14.99 -18.31
N ALA A 223 -2.78 -14.46 -18.59
CA ALA A 223 -4.03 -14.92 -18.00
C ALA A 223 -4.16 -16.46 -18.11
N PRO A 224 -4.26 -17.21 -16.98
CA PRO A 224 -4.12 -18.67 -17.00
C PRO A 224 -5.19 -19.36 -17.85
N GLY A 225 -6.43 -18.86 -17.79
CA GLY A 225 -7.53 -19.37 -18.61
C GLY A 225 -7.27 -19.28 -20.12
N ILE A 226 -6.60 -18.22 -20.56
CA ILE A 226 -6.21 -18.03 -21.96
C ILE A 226 -5.08 -19.01 -22.31
N LEU A 227 -4.03 -19.07 -21.49
CA LEU A 227 -2.88 -19.94 -21.74
C LEU A 227 -3.30 -21.43 -21.85
N ILE A 228 -4.18 -21.90 -20.96
CA ILE A 228 -4.75 -23.26 -21.01
C ILE A 228 -5.40 -23.51 -22.38
N SER A 229 -6.28 -22.60 -22.83
CA SER A 229 -6.97 -22.74 -24.11
C SER A 229 -6.00 -22.79 -25.30
N LEU A 230 -4.96 -21.96 -25.28
CA LEU A 230 -3.99 -21.84 -26.36
C LEU A 230 -3.10 -23.09 -26.43
N LEU A 231 -2.50 -23.46 -25.30
CA LEU A 231 -1.65 -24.65 -25.24
C LEU A 231 -2.41 -25.88 -25.67
N ARG A 232 -3.69 -26.05 -25.28
CA ARG A 232 -4.51 -27.18 -25.75
C ARG A 232 -4.67 -27.24 -27.27
N GLN A 233 -4.79 -26.10 -27.94
CA GLN A 233 -4.99 -26.03 -29.39
C GLN A 233 -3.69 -26.08 -30.19
N LEU A 234 -2.53 -25.87 -29.54
CA LEU A 234 -1.23 -26.04 -30.18
C LEU A 234 -0.96 -27.52 -30.48
N ASP A 235 -0.76 -27.80 -31.77
CA ASP A 235 -0.31 -29.08 -32.30
C ASP A 235 1.20 -29.02 -32.55
N VAL A 236 1.97 -29.35 -31.51
CA VAL A 236 3.45 -29.28 -31.51
C VAL A 236 4.04 -30.56 -30.91
N PRO A 237 5.16 -31.06 -31.47
CA PRO A 237 5.89 -32.19 -30.87
C PRO A 237 6.46 -31.79 -29.50
N ASN A 238 6.65 -32.75 -28.60
CA ASN A 238 7.22 -32.54 -27.25
C ASN A 238 6.51 -31.48 -26.40
N LYS A 239 5.19 -31.36 -26.55
CA LYS A 239 4.36 -30.37 -25.87
C LYS A 239 4.54 -30.31 -24.34
N SER A 240 4.78 -31.45 -23.67
CA SER A 240 5.02 -31.49 -22.22
C SER A 240 6.35 -30.83 -21.84
N GLU A 241 7.43 -31.13 -22.57
CA GLU A 241 8.74 -30.50 -22.36
C GLU A 241 8.67 -28.98 -22.62
N MET A 242 8.02 -28.60 -23.73
CA MET A 242 7.77 -27.19 -24.06
C MET A 242 6.93 -26.48 -22.97
N THR A 243 5.90 -27.15 -22.45
CA THR A 243 5.04 -26.58 -21.39
C THR A 243 5.84 -26.31 -20.12
N ASN A 244 6.70 -27.25 -19.70
CA ASN A 244 7.56 -27.06 -18.53
C ASN A 244 8.54 -25.89 -18.71
N GLU A 245 9.16 -25.77 -19.88
CA GLU A 245 10.08 -24.66 -20.17
C GLU A 245 9.35 -23.30 -20.16
N ILE A 246 8.17 -23.23 -20.77
CA ILE A 246 7.33 -22.04 -20.80
C ILE A 246 6.90 -21.64 -19.38
N VAL A 247 6.42 -22.60 -18.59
CA VAL A 247 5.94 -22.35 -17.23
C VAL A 247 7.06 -21.74 -16.38
N ALA A 248 8.28 -22.30 -16.44
CA ALA A 248 9.42 -21.74 -15.70
C ALA A 248 9.72 -20.28 -16.06
N LYS A 249 9.65 -19.92 -17.35
CA LYS A 249 9.89 -18.54 -17.81
C LYS A 249 8.76 -17.58 -17.42
N LEU A 250 7.51 -18.00 -17.58
CA LEU A 250 6.34 -17.18 -17.26
C LEU A 250 6.20 -16.92 -15.76
N LEU A 251 6.61 -17.86 -14.92
CA LEU A 251 6.50 -17.77 -13.46
C LEU A 251 7.70 -17.07 -12.79
N ALA A 252 8.84 -16.97 -13.46
CA ALA A 252 10.05 -16.36 -12.90
C ALA A 252 9.87 -14.95 -12.30
N PRO A 253 9.05 -14.04 -12.88
CA PRO A 253 8.77 -12.74 -12.26
C PRO A 253 8.01 -12.86 -10.93
N THR A 254 7.06 -13.79 -10.85
CA THR A 254 6.28 -14.04 -9.63
C THR A 254 7.12 -14.72 -8.55
N GLU A 255 8.02 -15.63 -8.93
CA GLU A 255 8.99 -16.23 -8.00
C GLU A 255 9.89 -15.17 -7.35
N GLU A 256 10.35 -14.19 -8.14
CA GLU A 256 11.13 -13.07 -7.63
C GLU A 256 10.29 -12.18 -6.69
N LEU A 257 9.03 -11.88 -7.06
CA LEU A 257 8.09 -11.15 -6.20
C LEU A 257 7.93 -11.84 -4.84
N ILE A 258 7.63 -13.14 -4.82
CA ILE A 258 7.46 -13.92 -3.59
C ILE A 258 8.73 -13.88 -2.74
N THR A 259 9.90 -14.06 -3.35
CA THR A 259 11.19 -14.02 -2.66
C THR A 259 11.42 -12.66 -2.01
N ARG A 260 11.15 -11.56 -2.73
CA ARG A 260 11.33 -10.19 -2.20
C ARG A 260 10.32 -9.80 -1.14
N MET A 261 9.14 -10.44 -1.13
CA MET A 261 8.14 -10.27 -0.09
C MET A 261 8.52 -10.93 1.23
N GLN A 262 9.51 -11.84 1.25
CA GLN A 262 9.94 -12.51 2.47
C GLN A 262 10.46 -11.49 3.48
N LYS A 263 10.06 -11.65 4.75
CA LYS A 263 10.47 -10.81 5.89
C LYS A 263 10.03 -9.34 5.81
N LYS A 264 9.19 -8.97 4.83
CA LYS A 264 8.60 -7.63 4.73
C LYS A 264 7.31 -7.53 5.52
N SER A 265 7.02 -6.34 6.05
CA SER A 265 5.73 -6.04 6.66
C SER A 265 4.58 -6.10 5.64
N PHE A 266 3.35 -6.24 6.11
CA PHE A 266 2.20 -6.29 5.21
C PHE A 266 2.09 -5.09 4.27
N PRO A 267 2.19 -3.82 4.73
CA PRO A 267 2.14 -2.66 3.84
C PRO A 267 3.24 -2.68 2.77
N GLU A 268 4.46 -3.11 3.13
CA GLU A 268 5.56 -3.27 2.16
C GLU A 268 5.27 -4.36 1.12
N ARG A 269 4.78 -5.52 1.57
CA ARG A 269 4.42 -6.64 0.70
C ARG A 269 3.35 -6.20 -0.30
N LYS A 270 2.32 -5.51 0.16
CA LYS A 270 1.24 -4.96 -0.65
C LYS A 270 1.74 -3.93 -1.65
N ALA A 271 2.60 -3.00 -1.23
CA ALA A 271 3.23 -2.02 -2.11
C ALA A 271 4.07 -2.71 -3.21
N LEU A 272 4.84 -3.75 -2.87
CA LEU A 272 5.60 -4.55 -3.84
C LEU A 272 4.68 -5.20 -4.89
N VAL A 273 3.56 -5.79 -4.46
CA VAL A 273 2.60 -6.42 -5.37
C VAL A 273 1.99 -5.39 -6.31
N LEU A 274 1.57 -4.23 -5.80
CA LEU A 274 1.00 -3.17 -6.63
C LEU A 274 2.04 -2.59 -7.61
N ASP A 275 3.29 -2.42 -7.16
CA ASP A 275 4.40 -1.97 -8.01
C ASP A 275 4.68 -2.97 -9.14
N PHE A 276 4.73 -4.27 -8.81
CA PHE A 276 4.89 -5.37 -9.75
C PHE A 276 3.78 -5.40 -10.80
N LEU A 277 2.52 -5.33 -10.37
CA LEU A 277 1.36 -5.30 -11.28
C LEU A 277 1.41 -4.09 -12.19
N GLN A 278 1.78 -2.92 -11.66
CA GLN A 278 1.95 -1.71 -12.46
C GLN A 278 3.09 -1.86 -13.49
N SER A 279 4.19 -2.53 -13.15
CA SER A 279 5.28 -2.83 -14.08
C SER A 279 4.87 -3.80 -15.19
N CYS A 280 3.86 -4.63 -14.96
CA CYS A 280 3.28 -5.50 -15.99
C CYS A 280 2.39 -4.72 -16.98
N LEU A 281 1.77 -3.62 -16.54
CA LEU A 281 0.94 -2.76 -17.39
C LEU A 281 1.75 -1.75 -18.19
N MET A 282 2.75 -1.15 -17.55
CA MET A 282 3.49 -0.02 -18.11
C MET A 282 4.99 -0.22 -17.97
N ARG A 283 5.72 0.10 -19.04
CA ARG A 283 7.17 0.08 -19.02
C ARG A 283 7.68 1.21 -18.14
N LYS A 284 8.12 0.86 -16.94
CA LYS A 284 8.79 1.77 -15.99
C LYS A 284 10.06 1.11 -15.46
N GLU A 285 10.97 1.93 -14.94
CA GLU A 285 12.07 1.38 -14.15
C GLU A 285 11.50 0.66 -12.93
N SER A 286 11.79 -0.63 -12.83
CA SER A 286 11.41 -1.44 -11.68
C SER A 286 12.43 -2.54 -11.48
N ILE A 287 12.51 -3.02 -10.24
CA ILE A 287 13.37 -4.14 -9.87
C ILE A 287 13.00 -5.45 -10.59
N PHE A 288 11.80 -5.53 -11.16
CA PHE A 288 11.27 -6.71 -11.84
C PHE A 288 11.44 -6.65 -13.37
N ARG A 289 11.86 -5.50 -13.92
CA ARG A 289 11.83 -5.21 -15.36
C ARG A 289 12.41 -6.33 -16.21
N ASP A 290 13.62 -6.77 -15.90
CA ASP A 290 14.34 -7.74 -16.74
C ASP A 290 13.67 -9.13 -16.75
N LYS A 291 13.01 -9.53 -15.66
CA LYS A 291 12.24 -10.78 -15.60
C LYS A 291 10.90 -10.64 -16.31
N ILE A 292 10.22 -9.51 -16.10
CA ILE A 292 8.94 -9.18 -16.75
C ILE A 292 9.14 -9.16 -18.29
N ASP A 293 10.14 -8.44 -18.79
CA ASP A 293 10.42 -8.33 -20.23
C ASP A 293 10.63 -9.73 -20.85
N LYS A 294 11.45 -10.58 -20.22
CA LYS A 294 11.67 -11.97 -20.69
C LYS A 294 10.40 -12.82 -20.67
N ALA A 295 9.54 -12.64 -19.68
CA ALA A 295 8.29 -13.38 -19.58
C ALA A 295 7.28 -12.92 -20.65
N PHE A 296 7.23 -11.62 -20.96
CA PHE A 296 6.41 -11.08 -22.06
C PHE A 296 6.95 -11.46 -23.44
N GLU A 297 8.27 -11.57 -23.62
CA GLU A 297 8.88 -12.14 -24.83
C GLU A 297 8.42 -13.58 -25.03
N GLU A 298 8.41 -14.39 -23.97
CA GLU A 298 7.95 -15.77 -24.06
C GLU A 298 6.44 -15.87 -24.37
N ARG A 299 5.62 -15.03 -23.72
CA ARG A 299 4.19 -14.87 -24.07
C ARG A 299 4.01 -14.57 -25.55
N THR A 300 4.81 -13.66 -26.10
CA THR A 300 4.73 -13.27 -27.51
C THR A 300 5.02 -14.45 -28.42
N LYS A 301 6.06 -15.25 -28.14
CA LYS A 301 6.38 -16.47 -28.93
C LYS A 301 5.23 -17.48 -28.94
N ILE A 302 4.58 -17.68 -27.81
CA ILE A 302 3.42 -18.60 -27.70
C ILE A 302 2.27 -18.12 -28.57
N LEU A 303 1.97 -16.81 -28.51
CA LEU A 303 0.92 -16.20 -29.31
C LEU A 303 1.25 -16.25 -30.81
N GLU A 304 2.50 -16.03 -31.20
CA GLU A 304 2.96 -16.16 -32.59
C GLU A 304 2.78 -17.58 -33.14
N LEU A 305 3.12 -18.61 -32.34
CA LEU A 305 2.89 -20.01 -32.72
C LEU A 305 1.40 -20.29 -32.95
N TYR A 306 0.54 -19.80 -32.05
CA TYR A 306 -0.91 -19.97 -32.15
C TYR A 306 -1.52 -19.21 -33.34
N LEU A 307 -1.04 -18.00 -33.61
CA LEU A 307 -1.60 -17.10 -34.62
C LEU A 307 -0.99 -17.27 -36.02
N LYS A 308 -0.02 -18.18 -36.21
CA LYS A 308 0.75 -18.34 -37.45
C LYS A 308 -0.10 -18.45 -38.72
N ASN A 309 -1.27 -19.09 -38.64
CA ASN A 309 -2.18 -19.30 -39.77
C ASN A 309 -3.49 -18.50 -39.64
N ASP A 310 -3.54 -17.54 -38.73
CA ASP A 310 -4.75 -16.75 -38.49
C ASP A 310 -4.97 -15.72 -39.61
N LYS A 311 -6.25 -15.41 -39.89
CA LYS A 311 -6.61 -14.41 -40.91
C LYS A 311 -6.40 -12.98 -40.42
N SER A 312 -6.44 -12.74 -39.11
CA SER A 312 -6.27 -11.42 -38.50
C SER A 312 -5.45 -11.49 -37.20
N PRO A 313 -4.18 -11.92 -37.28
CA PRO A 313 -3.34 -12.16 -36.11
C PRO A 313 -3.16 -10.89 -35.24
N GLN A 314 -3.04 -9.72 -35.88
CA GLN A 314 -2.86 -8.45 -35.18
C GLN A 314 -4.09 -8.03 -34.35
N ASP A 315 -5.30 -8.28 -34.86
CA ASP A 315 -6.53 -7.93 -34.14
C ASP A 315 -6.72 -8.85 -32.92
N LYS A 316 -6.40 -10.14 -33.06
CA LYS A 316 -6.42 -11.09 -31.94
C LYS A 316 -5.37 -10.77 -30.90
N LEU A 317 -4.16 -10.38 -31.30
CA LEU A 317 -3.09 -9.98 -30.38
C LEU A 317 -3.52 -8.78 -29.53
N LYS A 318 -4.07 -7.73 -30.16
CA LYS A 318 -4.65 -6.58 -29.46
C LYS A 318 -5.78 -6.98 -28.51
N ALA A 319 -6.60 -7.96 -28.88
CA ALA A 319 -7.65 -8.46 -28.01
C ALA A 319 -7.09 -9.18 -26.78
N PHE A 320 -6.02 -9.98 -26.94
CA PHE A 320 -5.33 -10.63 -25.82
C PHE A 320 -4.66 -9.61 -24.90
N ASP A 321 -4.04 -8.56 -25.44
CA ASP A 321 -3.43 -7.50 -24.63
C ASP A 321 -4.49 -6.75 -23.81
N LYS A 322 -5.63 -6.39 -24.40
CA LYS A 322 -6.75 -5.78 -23.66
C LYS A 322 -7.32 -6.68 -22.56
N LEU A 323 -7.35 -8.00 -22.78
CA LEU A 323 -7.77 -8.94 -21.74
C LEU A 323 -6.74 -9.00 -20.60
N GLN A 324 -5.45 -8.97 -20.95
CA GLN A 324 -4.35 -8.96 -19.99
C GLN A 324 -4.36 -7.68 -19.14
N GLU A 325 -4.55 -6.52 -19.76
CA GLU A 325 -4.69 -5.24 -19.06
C GLU A 325 -5.86 -5.26 -18.08
N LYS A 326 -7.03 -5.78 -18.50
CA LYS A 326 -8.21 -5.93 -17.62
C LYS A 326 -7.94 -6.83 -16.43
N GLU A 327 -7.25 -7.95 -16.64
CA GLU A 327 -6.84 -8.86 -15.56
C GLU A 327 -5.94 -8.12 -14.56
N ILE A 328 -4.89 -7.44 -15.04
CA ILE A 328 -3.96 -6.72 -14.17
C ILE A 328 -4.70 -5.62 -13.37
N CYS A 329 -5.57 -4.83 -14.02
CA CYS A 329 -6.39 -3.82 -13.34
C CYS A 329 -7.31 -4.43 -12.27
N SER A 330 -7.90 -5.59 -12.55
CA SER A 330 -8.73 -6.32 -11.57
C SER A 330 -7.90 -6.77 -10.37
N LEU A 331 -6.71 -7.34 -10.62
CA LEU A 331 -5.78 -7.75 -9.57
C LEU A 331 -5.31 -6.55 -8.74
N GLN A 332 -4.96 -5.43 -9.38
CA GLN A 332 -4.59 -4.20 -8.67
C GLN A 332 -5.72 -3.75 -7.74
N PHE A 333 -6.97 -3.75 -8.21
CA PHE A 333 -8.11 -3.40 -7.37
C PHE A 333 -8.24 -4.32 -6.15
N VAL A 334 -8.09 -5.63 -6.34
CA VAL A 334 -8.18 -6.62 -5.25
C VAL A 334 -7.04 -6.43 -4.26
N PHE A 335 -5.79 -6.44 -4.72
CA PHE A 335 -4.62 -6.30 -3.87
C PHE A 335 -4.49 -4.93 -3.22
N LYS A 336 -5.10 -3.88 -3.77
CA LYS A 336 -5.23 -2.59 -3.09
C LYS A 336 -6.13 -2.71 -1.85
N ASN A 337 -7.12 -3.60 -1.83
CA ASN A 337 -8.12 -3.73 -0.78
C ASN A 337 -8.00 -5.00 0.07
N ILE A 338 -6.98 -5.82 -0.17
CA ILE A 338 -6.73 -7.06 0.57
C ILE A 338 -6.35 -6.78 2.02
N GLU A 339 -6.68 -7.73 2.91
CA GLU A 339 -6.26 -7.75 4.32
C GLU A 339 -4.90 -8.46 4.50
N GLU A 340 -4.32 -8.35 5.70
CA GLU A 340 -2.98 -8.87 6.00
C GLU A 340 -2.91 -10.39 5.86
N GLU A 341 -3.86 -11.09 6.46
CA GLU A 341 -4.03 -12.54 6.42
C GLU A 341 -4.26 -13.08 5.01
N ASP A 342 -4.84 -12.28 4.12
CA ASP A 342 -5.19 -12.67 2.78
C ASP A 342 -4.03 -12.51 1.79
N LEU A 343 -3.01 -11.72 2.12
CA LEU A 343 -1.84 -11.51 1.25
C LEU A 343 -0.87 -12.69 1.34
N VAL A 344 -1.28 -13.81 0.77
CA VAL A 344 -0.49 -15.04 0.71
C VAL A 344 -0.34 -15.48 -0.74
N LEU A 345 0.90 -15.39 -1.22
CA LEU A 345 1.31 -15.87 -2.54
C LEU A 345 2.19 -17.11 -2.36
N ARG A 346 1.99 -18.12 -3.21
CA ARG A 346 2.66 -19.42 -3.08
C ARG A 346 3.03 -19.93 -4.47
N LEU A 347 4.27 -20.39 -4.60
CA LEU A 347 4.80 -20.97 -5.83
C LEU A 347 5.76 -22.11 -5.50
N ASP A 348 5.32 -23.03 -4.64
CA ASP A 348 6.10 -24.22 -4.33
C ASP A 348 5.92 -25.30 -5.41
N LYS A 349 6.67 -26.39 -5.26
CA LYS A 349 6.68 -27.50 -6.20
C LYS A 349 5.28 -28.08 -6.46
N LEU A 350 4.43 -28.19 -5.44
CA LEU A 350 3.09 -28.76 -5.59
C LEU A 350 2.18 -27.83 -6.41
N VAL A 351 2.28 -26.52 -6.18
CA VAL A 351 1.55 -25.52 -6.97
C VAL A 351 1.98 -25.55 -8.43
N ILE A 352 3.29 -25.63 -8.69
CA ILE A 352 3.84 -25.69 -10.06
C ILE A 352 3.39 -26.98 -10.76
N GLU A 353 3.49 -28.13 -10.10
CA GLU A 353 3.06 -29.43 -10.64
C GLU A 353 1.54 -29.43 -10.96
N ALA A 354 0.72 -28.91 -10.04
CA ALA A 354 -0.71 -28.78 -10.26
C ALA A 354 -1.02 -27.86 -11.45
N TYR A 355 -0.33 -26.71 -11.55
CA TYR A 355 -0.53 -25.77 -12.64
C TYR A 355 -0.11 -26.34 -14.00
N THR A 356 1.06 -26.97 -14.08
CA THR A 356 1.50 -27.66 -15.30
C THR A 356 0.53 -28.78 -15.70
N GLY A 357 0.05 -29.56 -14.73
CA GLY A 357 -0.98 -30.57 -14.97
C GLY A 357 -2.28 -30.00 -15.53
N ILE A 358 -2.71 -28.81 -15.09
CA ILE A 358 -3.88 -28.10 -15.67
C ILE A 358 -3.60 -27.72 -17.13
N LEU A 359 -2.41 -27.19 -17.44
CA LEU A 359 -2.04 -26.77 -18.79
C LEU A 359 -1.98 -27.94 -19.77
N GLU A 360 -1.50 -29.10 -19.32
CA GLU A 360 -1.37 -30.31 -20.15
C GLU A 360 -2.68 -31.06 -20.31
N SER A 361 -3.43 -31.29 -19.22
CA SER A 361 -4.60 -32.17 -19.22
C SER A 361 -5.92 -31.44 -19.44
N GLY A 362 -6.00 -30.15 -19.07
CA GLY A 362 -7.22 -29.35 -19.10
C GLY A 362 -8.38 -29.90 -18.26
N GLN A 363 -8.10 -30.79 -17.30
CA GLN A 363 -9.13 -31.46 -16.48
C GLN A 363 -9.58 -30.58 -15.30
N ALA A 364 -10.89 -30.59 -15.02
CA ALA A 364 -11.49 -29.83 -13.91
C ALA A 364 -10.90 -30.21 -12.54
N TYR A 365 -10.58 -31.49 -12.34
CA TYR A 365 -9.98 -31.99 -11.10
C TYR A 365 -8.63 -31.34 -10.75
N ALA A 366 -7.81 -31.05 -11.76
CA ALA A 366 -6.52 -30.38 -11.53
C ALA A 366 -6.71 -28.92 -11.09
N LYS A 367 -7.77 -28.25 -11.57
CA LYS A 367 -8.16 -26.92 -11.10
C LYS A 367 -8.62 -26.97 -9.64
N ASP A 368 -9.47 -27.93 -9.27
CA ASP A 368 -9.92 -28.08 -7.89
C ASP A 368 -8.75 -28.33 -6.93
N THR A 369 -7.80 -29.17 -7.35
CA THR A 369 -6.55 -29.45 -6.60
C THR A 369 -5.76 -28.15 -6.34
N LEU A 370 -5.58 -27.31 -7.36
CA LEU A 370 -4.89 -26.02 -7.21
C LEU A 370 -5.63 -25.09 -6.24
N TYR A 371 -6.97 -25.07 -6.26
CA TYR A 371 -7.76 -24.27 -5.33
C TYR A 371 -7.64 -24.75 -3.88
N GLU A 372 -7.63 -26.07 -3.64
CA GLU A 372 -7.46 -26.62 -2.29
C GLU A 372 -6.08 -26.25 -1.71
N LEU A 373 -5.01 -26.31 -2.51
CA LEU A 373 -3.66 -25.91 -2.07
C LEU A 373 -3.55 -24.46 -1.57
N PHE A 374 -4.47 -23.59 -1.99
CA PHE A 374 -4.52 -22.18 -1.56
C PHE A 374 -5.52 -21.91 -0.43
N LYS A 375 -6.45 -22.83 -0.17
CA LYS A 375 -7.38 -22.79 0.98
C LYS A 375 -6.74 -23.27 2.27
N GLU A 376 -5.74 -24.15 2.18
CA GLU A 376 -5.03 -24.71 3.35
C GLU A 376 -4.03 -23.73 4.03
N VAL A 377 -4.04 -22.44 3.67
CA VAL A 377 -3.07 -21.44 4.17
C VAL A 377 -3.70 -20.40 5.07
#